data_AF-A0A9Q3SUP8-F1
#
_entry.id   AF-A0A9Q3SUP8-F1
#
_cell.length_a   1.000
_cell.length_b   1.000
_cell.length_c   1.000
_cell.angle_alpha   90.00
_cell.angle_beta   90.00
_cell.angle_gamma   90.00
#
_symmetry.space_group_name_H-M   'P 1'
#
loop_
_entity.id
_entity.type
_entity.pdbx_description
1 polymer ?
#
loop_
_entity_poly.entity_id
_entity_poly.type
_entity_poly.pdbx_seq_one_letter_code
_entity_poly.pdbx_strand_id
1 'polypeptide(L)'
;MIRPLRRKCVLHDVAAGRRTWARLTRHGTTRREAPRGYCCAVAFLDTSLVSGPVPIVVTVVGVLGLVWLVLARRRRHLTRAVPVAVAVAAVLTVAAWFGIEKIWQVFPDPVETSVYVWVGLGVLGLFLVVPRMLAATRWWTRVVTVIATVAVVATSAVQVNLVFDAYPTVGTALGISSVQEVNVDDVTGRTADPITGTPLASAWTAPADMPTGGRILDTPIPGTESGFSARNAKVYLPPAYFTERRPLLPVLVLLAGQPGAPDDWLTGGRLVQTMDAFAADHAGLAPVVVVADATGSTIANPLCVDSPLGNVASYLAKDVPAWVNATLQVDTDPAHWAIGGLSYGGTCAMQMTTNYPQLYPTFLVLSGQLEPTLGDKQRTLDAAFGGSEAAFEAVNPMNLMATRQYPTSAGAFVVGASDPDYQNSAKQLLAAAQKAGMDVRYAEVPGGHSYETWSAGLKLELDWLCTRLGLTS
;
A
#
# COMPACT_ATOMS: atom_id res chain seq x y z
N MET A 1 -36.71 5.77 38.01
CA MET A 1 -35.25 5.88 38.26
C MET A 1 -34.54 4.87 37.38
N ILE A 2 -33.99 5.31 36.25
CA ILE A 2 -33.24 4.46 35.31
C ILE A 2 -31.81 4.99 35.30
N ARG A 3 -30.85 4.19 35.78
CA ARG A 3 -29.42 4.52 35.79
C ARG A 3 -28.86 4.43 34.36
N PRO A 4 -28.03 5.38 33.89
CA PRO A 4 -27.39 5.25 32.60
C PRO A 4 -26.19 4.29 32.70
N LEU A 5 -26.13 3.33 31.77
CA LEU A 5 -24.98 2.42 31.59
C LEU A 5 -23.72 3.21 31.26
N ARG A 6 -22.75 3.19 32.17
CA ARG A 6 -21.36 3.64 31.91
C ARG A 6 -20.66 2.55 31.10
N ARG A 7 -20.45 2.76 29.80
CA ARG A 7 -19.45 1.99 29.04
C ARG A 7 -18.06 2.45 29.48
N LYS A 8 -17.34 1.58 30.19
CA LYS A 8 -15.90 1.73 30.43
C LYS A 8 -15.18 1.20 29.19
N CYS A 9 -14.47 2.05 28.46
CA CYS A 9 -13.43 1.58 27.55
C CYS A 9 -12.19 1.31 28.40
N VAL A 10 -11.91 0.03 28.62
CA VAL A 10 -10.64 -0.45 29.17
C VAL A 10 -9.72 -0.60 27.96
N LEU A 11 -8.57 0.08 27.95
CA LEU A 11 -7.45 -0.34 27.11
C LEU A 11 -7.10 -1.77 27.54
N HIS A 12 -7.36 -2.74 26.67
CA HIS A 12 -6.95 -4.12 26.88
C HIS A 12 -5.43 -4.20 26.69
N ASP A 13 -4.69 -4.19 27.80
CA ASP A 13 -3.45 -4.96 27.89
C ASP A 13 -3.86 -6.43 27.86
N VAL A 14 -3.58 -7.11 26.76
CA VAL A 14 -3.69 -8.57 26.69
C VAL A 14 -2.42 -9.16 27.32
N ALA A 15 -2.47 -9.41 28.62
CA ALA A 15 -1.47 -10.20 29.33
C ALA A 15 -2.13 -11.42 29.99
N ALA A 16 -1.81 -12.58 29.43
CA ALA A 16 -1.82 -13.95 29.94
C ALA A 16 -2.71 -14.29 31.15
N GLY A 17 -3.68 -15.18 30.92
CA GLY A 17 -4.34 -15.94 31.97
C GLY A 17 -3.48 -17.10 32.47
N ARG A 18 -2.98 -17.01 33.71
CA ARG A 18 -2.79 -18.16 34.62
C ARG A 18 -3.11 -17.71 36.05
N ARG A 19 -4.02 -18.44 36.70
CA ARG A 19 -4.43 -18.22 38.09
C ARG A 19 -3.37 -18.78 39.04
N THR A 20 -2.66 -17.92 39.76
CA THR A 20 -1.97 -18.27 41.01
C THR A 20 -2.17 -17.14 42.01
N TRP A 21 -2.74 -17.49 43.17
CA TRP A 21 -2.97 -16.58 44.27
C TRP A 21 -1.65 -16.26 44.97
N ALA A 22 -1.18 -15.02 44.88
CA ALA A 22 -0.08 -14.52 45.71
C ALA A 22 -0.34 -13.08 46.16
N ARG A 23 0.02 -12.85 47.42
CA ARG A 23 -0.34 -11.75 48.33
C ARG A 23 0.20 -10.39 47.84
N LEU A 24 -0.69 -9.39 47.73
CA LEU A 24 -0.39 -8.00 47.40
C LEU A 24 0.62 -7.37 48.39
N THR A 25 1.75 -6.89 47.87
CA THR A 25 2.55 -5.82 48.50
C THR A 25 2.44 -4.56 47.65
N ARG A 26 2.26 -3.42 48.34
CA ARG A 26 2.02 -2.09 47.75
C ARG A 26 3.28 -1.55 47.08
N HIS A 27 3.22 -1.27 45.78
CA HIS A 27 3.90 -0.11 45.20
C HIS A 27 3.03 0.52 44.12
N GLY A 28 2.76 1.81 44.30
CA GLY A 28 1.86 2.59 43.47
C GLY A 28 2.50 2.98 42.15
N THR A 29 1.91 2.52 41.05
CA THR A 29 1.99 3.18 39.75
C THR A 29 0.66 3.89 39.52
N THR A 30 0.68 5.22 39.56
CA THR A 30 -0.44 6.05 39.11
C THR A 30 -0.62 5.82 37.61
N ARG A 31 -1.60 5.02 37.20
CA ARG A 31 -2.12 5.03 35.82
C ARG A 31 -2.67 6.43 35.56
N ARG A 32 -1.96 7.23 34.76
CA ARG A 32 -2.54 8.47 34.20
C ARG A 32 -3.59 8.04 33.17
N GLU A 33 -4.86 8.18 33.54
CA GLU A 33 -5.95 8.10 32.56
C GLU A 33 -5.74 9.18 31.51
N ALA A 34 -5.72 8.81 30.22
CA ALA A 34 -5.69 9.78 29.15
C ALA A 34 -6.95 10.67 29.25
N PRO A 35 -6.83 12.00 29.08
CA PRO A 35 -7.99 12.88 29.12
C PRO A 35 -9.01 12.45 28.07
N ARG A 36 -10.31 12.48 28.39
CA ARG A 36 -11.39 12.05 27.47
C ARG A 36 -11.29 12.67 26.07
N GLY A 37 -10.77 13.90 25.96
CA GLY A 37 -10.54 14.57 24.68
C GLY A 37 -9.50 13.86 23.79
N TYR A 38 -8.44 13.30 24.37
CA TYR A 38 -7.44 12.52 23.63
C TYR A 38 -8.03 11.21 23.10
N CYS A 39 -8.82 10.49 23.91
CA CYS A 39 -9.48 9.27 23.45
C CYS A 39 -10.49 9.52 22.31
N CYS A 40 -11.22 10.65 22.34
CA CYS A 40 -12.11 11.02 21.24
C CYS A 40 -11.36 11.41 19.96
N ALA A 41 -10.23 12.11 20.08
CA ALA A 41 -9.41 12.49 18.92
C ALA A 41 -8.79 11.26 18.24
N VAL A 42 -8.22 10.33 19.01
CA VAL A 42 -7.67 9.07 18.48
C VAL A 42 -8.76 8.23 17.82
N ALA A 43 -9.92 8.05 18.47
CA ALA A 43 -11.05 7.33 17.89
C ALA A 43 -11.58 7.97 16.58
N PHE A 44 -11.49 9.30 16.44
CA PHE A 44 -11.85 9.99 15.21
C PHE A 44 -10.85 9.71 14.08
N LEU A 45 -9.55 9.72 14.37
CA LEU A 45 -8.50 9.43 13.38
C LEU A 45 -8.55 7.96 12.91
N ASP A 46 -8.91 7.04 13.79
CA ASP A 46 -9.08 5.61 13.46
C ASP A 46 -10.40 5.29 12.76
N THR A 47 -11.27 6.29 12.55
CA THR A 47 -12.55 6.08 11.90
C THR A 47 -12.36 5.68 10.44
N SER A 48 -12.94 4.54 10.06
CA SER A 48 -12.86 4.00 8.71
C SER A 48 -13.56 4.90 7.67
N LEU A 49 -12.88 5.14 6.56
CA LEU A 49 -13.39 5.82 5.36
C LEU A 49 -13.77 4.85 4.24
N VAL A 50 -13.61 3.56 4.46
CA VAL A 50 -13.85 2.51 3.45
C VAL A 50 -14.86 1.46 3.90
N SER A 51 -15.20 1.43 5.19
CA SER A 51 -16.16 0.50 5.76
C SER A 51 -17.01 1.16 6.86
N GLY A 52 -18.10 0.49 7.23
CA GLY A 52 -19.02 0.99 8.26
C GLY A 52 -19.94 2.12 7.77
N PRO A 53 -20.52 2.91 8.68
CA PRO A 53 -21.57 3.87 8.33
C PRO A 53 -21.03 5.16 7.68
N VAL A 54 -19.75 5.48 7.84
CA VAL A 54 -19.19 6.78 7.42
C VAL A 54 -19.27 7.00 5.91
N PRO A 55 -18.84 6.07 5.04
CA PRO A 55 -18.92 6.28 3.59
C PRO A 55 -20.37 6.44 3.12
N ILE A 56 -21.29 5.68 3.74
CA ILE A 56 -22.73 5.76 3.46
C ILE A 56 -23.28 7.14 3.83
N VAL A 57 -23.02 7.60 5.06
CA VAL A 57 -23.50 8.89 5.56
C VAL A 57 -22.92 10.04 4.74
N VAL A 58 -21.61 10.04 4.46
CA VAL A 58 -20.97 11.06 3.64
C VAL A 58 -21.61 11.09 2.24
N THR A 59 -21.88 9.93 1.65
CA THR A 59 -22.51 9.84 0.32
C THR A 59 -23.94 10.38 0.33
N VAL A 60 -24.75 9.99 1.31
CA VAL A 60 -26.13 10.50 1.44
C VAL A 60 -26.13 12.02 1.64
N VAL A 61 -25.26 12.54 2.52
CA VAL A 61 -25.16 13.98 2.78
C VAL A 61 -24.68 14.74 1.53
N GLY A 62 -23.72 14.22 0.78
CA GLY A 62 -23.29 14.84 -0.47
C GLY A 62 -24.34 14.79 -1.57
N VAL A 63 -25.10 13.70 -1.71
CA VAL A 63 -26.23 13.63 -2.66
C VAL A 63 -27.29 14.67 -2.29
N LEU A 64 -27.67 14.78 -1.02
CA LEU A 64 -28.58 15.82 -0.54
C LEU A 64 -28.00 17.23 -0.75
N GLY A 65 -26.69 17.39 -0.58
CA GLY A 65 -25.95 18.61 -0.88
C GLY A 65 -26.05 18.98 -2.36
N LEU A 66 -25.85 18.02 -3.27
CA LEU A 66 -25.96 18.25 -4.70
C LEU A 66 -27.39 18.63 -5.09
N VAL A 67 -28.40 17.94 -4.53
CA VAL A 67 -29.81 18.29 -4.70
C VAL A 67 -30.07 19.72 -4.20
N TRP A 68 -29.52 20.14 -3.07
CA TRP A 68 -29.61 21.51 -2.57
C TRP A 68 -28.97 22.55 -3.50
N LEU A 69 -27.82 22.22 -4.09
CA LEU A 69 -27.11 23.08 -5.04
C LEU A 69 -27.88 23.26 -6.35
N VAL A 70 -28.56 22.21 -6.82
CA VAL A 70 -29.39 22.24 -8.02
C VAL A 70 -30.70 22.98 -7.76
N LEU A 71 -31.38 22.69 -6.64
CA LEU A 71 -32.71 23.22 -6.37
C LEU A 71 -32.66 24.65 -5.80
N ALA A 72 -33.23 25.60 -6.53
CA ALA A 72 -33.47 26.96 -6.05
C ALA A 72 -34.81 27.50 -6.56
N ARG A 73 -35.47 28.35 -5.76
CA ARG A 73 -36.75 29.01 -6.14
C ARG A 73 -36.61 29.94 -7.35
N ARG A 74 -35.40 30.39 -7.66
CA ARG A 74 -35.15 31.35 -8.74
C ARG A 74 -35.12 30.63 -10.09
N ARG A 75 -36.11 30.87 -10.96
CA ARG A 75 -36.20 30.22 -12.30
C ARG A 75 -34.92 30.30 -13.12
N ARG A 76 -34.22 31.46 -13.11
CA ARG A 76 -32.95 31.64 -13.84
C ARG A 76 -31.82 30.69 -13.38
N HIS A 77 -31.84 30.26 -12.11
CA HIS A 77 -30.89 29.26 -11.61
C HIS A 77 -31.11 27.92 -12.31
N LEU A 78 -32.37 27.46 -12.32
CA LEU A 78 -32.77 26.18 -12.92
C LEU A 78 -32.65 26.17 -14.44
N THR A 79 -33.01 27.26 -15.13
CA THR A 79 -33.08 27.28 -16.60
C THR A 79 -31.79 27.74 -17.29
N ARG A 80 -30.84 28.34 -16.57
CA ARG A 80 -29.58 28.83 -17.15
C ARG A 80 -28.37 28.34 -16.37
N ALA A 81 -28.28 28.65 -15.08
CA ALA A 81 -27.07 28.38 -14.32
C ALA A 81 -26.79 26.87 -14.17
N VAL A 82 -27.80 26.07 -13.84
CA VAL A 82 -27.65 24.61 -13.71
C VAL A 82 -27.27 23.96 -15.04
N PRO A 83 -27.96 24.19 -16.18
CA PRO A 83 -27.54 23.65 -17.48
C PRO A 83 -26.12 24.05 -17.88
N VAL A 84 -25.72 25.30 -17.65
CA VAL A 84 -24.35 25.76 -17.95
C VAL A 84 -23.34 25.06 -17.05
N ALA A 85 -23.59 24.96 -15.74
CA ALA A 85 -22.69 24.26 -14.81
C ALA A 85 -22.54 22.77 -15.16
N VAL A 86 -23.65 22.10 -15.54
CA VAL A 86 -23.64 20.71 -16.00
C VAL A 86 -22.84 20.57 -17.29
N ALA A 87 -23.07 21.44 -18.27
CA ALA A 87 -22.33 21.40 -19.54
C ALA A 87 -20.83 21.62 -19.32
N VAL A 88 -20.45 22.61 -18.50
CA VAL A 88 -19.04 22.89 -18.19
C VAL A 88 -18.41 21.72 -17.44
N ALA A 89 -19.05 21.18 -16.40
CA ALA A 89 -18.54 20.03 -15.67
C ALA A 89 -18.38 18.81 -16.58
N ALA A 90 -19.36 18.51 -17.44
CA ALA A 90 -19.29 17.41 -18.38
C ALA A 90 -18.14 17.58 -19.39
N VAL A 91 -17.98 18.79 -19.97
CA VAL A 91 -16.88 19.08 -20.89
C VAL A 91 -15.53 18.92 -20.21
N LEU A 92 -15.38 19.43 -18.98
CA LEU A 92 -14.12 19.29 -18.23
C LEU A 92 -13.82 17.83 -17.87
N THR A 93 -14.82 17.06 -17.46
CA THR A 93 -14.64 15.63 -17.16
C THR A 93 -14.26 14.84 -18.42
N VAL A 94 -14.92 15.09 -19.56
CA VAL A 94 -14.60 14.43 -20.83
C VAL A 94 -13.21 14.85 -21.33
N ALA A 95 -12.86 16.13 -21.19
CA ALA A 95 -11.53 16.63 -21.55
C ALA A 95 -10.43 16.02 -20.66
N ALA A 96 -10.69 15.87 -19.35
CA ALA A 96 -9.77 15.22 -18.42
C ALA A 96 -9.60 13.73 -18.76
N TRP A 97 -10.70 13.01 -18.98
CA TRP A 97 -10.68 11.62 -19.44
C TRP A 97 -9.89 11.48 -20.74
N PHE A 98 -10.17 12.30 -21.75
CA PHE A 98 -9.46 12.24 -23.03
C PHE A 98 -7.97 12.57 -22.88
N GLY A 99 -7.64 13.58 -22.07
CA GLY A 99 -6.26 13.94 -21.76
C GLY A 99 -5.49 12.80 -21.11
N ILE A 100 -6.05 12.22 -20.04
CA ILE A 100 -5.40 11.15 -19.27
C ILE A 100 -5.29 9.87 -20.09
N GLU A 101 -6.38 9.43 -20.73
CA GLU A 101 -6.48 8.11 -21.36
C GLU A 101 -5.98 8.08 -22.82
N LYS A 102 -5.95 9.22 -23.52
CA LYS A 102 -5.65 9.28 -24.96
C LYS A 102 -4.47 10.16 -25.33
N ILE A 103 -4.21 11.23 -24.58
CA ILE A 103 -3.09 12.15 -24.88
C ILE A 103 -1.84 11.79 -24.09
N TRP A 104 -1.96 11.78 -22.76
CA TRP A 104 -0.82 11.56 -21.88
C TRP A 104 -0.56 10.07 -21.63
N GLN A 105 -1.61 9.24 -21.64
CA GLN A 105 -1.54 7.80 -21.39
C GLN A 105 -0.60 7.51 -20.22
N VAL A 106 -0.89 8.18 -19.10
CA VAL A 106 -0.04 8.21 -17.90
C VAL A 106 0.08 6.82 -17.28
N PHE A 107 -1.01 6.06 -17.36
CA PHE A 107 -1.11 4.71 -16.84
C PHE A 107 -1.27 3.72 -18.01
N PRO A 108 -0.70 2.51 -17.89
CA PRO A 108 -0.88 1.46 -18.89
C PRO A 108 -2.33 0.96 -18.93
N ASP A 109 -3.00 0.94 -17.77
CA ASP A 109 -4.38 0.51 -17.62
C ASP A 109 -5.33 1.72 -17.54
N PRO A 110 -6.57 1.60 -18.05
CA PRO A 110 -7.54 2.67 -17.97
C PRO A 110 -8.00 2.90 -16.53
N VAL A 111 -8.19 4.16 -16.14
CA VAL A 111 -8.76 4.50 -14.83
C VAL A 111 -10.24 4.11 -14.81
N GLU A 112 -10.72 3.59 -13.68
CA GLU A 112 -12.11 3.16 -13.56
C GLU A 112 -13.09 4.28 -13.90
N THR A 113 -14.09 3.98 -14.75
CA THR A 113 -15.04 4.99 -15.25
C THR A 113 -15.79 5.70 -14.13
N SER A 114 -16.06 4.98 -13.03
CA SER A 114 -16.72 5.52 -11.83
C SER A 114 -15.95 6.69 -11.22
N VAL A 115 -14.61 6.68 -11.27
CA VAL A 115 -13.74 7.77 -10.78
C VAL A 115 -14.03 9.06 -11.53
N TYR A 116 -14.07 9.01 -12.87
CA TYR A 116 -14.40 10.18 -13.69
C TYR A 116 -15.79 10.73 -13.39
N VAL A 117 -16.77 9.85 -13.16
CA VAL A 117 -18.14 10.25 -12.79
C VAL A 117 -18.14 10.99 -11.44
N TRP A 118 -17.52 10.41 -10.41
CA TRP A 118 -17.48 11.02 -9.08
C TRP A 118 -16.70 12.33 -9.05
N VAL A 119 -15.57 12.40 -9.76
CA VAL A 119 -14.81 13.65 -9.93
C VAL A 119 -15.65 14.70 -10.65
N GLY A 120 -16.36 14.32 -11.72
CA GLY A 120 -17.27 15.21 -12.44
C GLY A 120 -18.40 15.76 -11.57
N LEU A 121 -18.98 14.95 -10.69
CA LEU A 121 -19.98 15.40 -9.71
C LEU A 121 -19.39 16.37 -8.67
N GLY A 122 -18.15 16.14 -8.24
CA GLY A 122 -17.38 17.07 -7.40
C GLY A 122 -17.19 18.42 -8.07
N VAL A 123 -16.73 18.40 -9.33
CA VAL A 123 -16.56 19.59 -10.18
C VAL A 123 -17.87 20.32 -10.39
N LEU A 124 -18.97 19.61 -10.64
CA LEU A 124 -20.31 20.20 -10.74
C LEU A 124 -20.70 20.93 -9.44
N GLY A 125 -20.44 20.33 -8.28
CA GLY A 125 -20.67 20.96 -6.98
C GLY A 125 -19.93 22.28 -6.81
N LEU A 126 -18.69 22.36 -7.31
CA LEU A 126 -17.88 23.58 -7.32
C LEU A 126 -18.46 24.64 -8.25
N PHE A 127 -18.90 24.28 -9.46
CA PHE A 127 -19.50 25.24 -10.40
C PHE A 127 -20.87 25.76 -9.97
N LEU A 128 -21.61 24.99 -9.15
CA LEU A 128 -22.91 25.40 -8.64
C LEU A 128 -22.86 26.34 -7.42
N VAL A 129 -21.72 26.42 -6.71
CA VAL A 129 -21.62 27.18 -5.44
C VAL A 129 -21.96 28.67 -5.62
N VAL A 130 -21.34 29.34 -6.60
CA VAL A 130 -21.52 30.78 -6.84
C VAL A 130 -22.94 31.08 -7.35
N PRO A 131 -23.47 30.42 -8.40
CA PRO A 131 -24.84 30.64 -8.84
C PRO A 131 -25.87 30.39 -7.73
N ARG A 132 -25.64 29.36 -6.90
CA ARG A 132 -26.53 29.04 -5.78
C ARG A 132 -26.50 30.09 -4.67
N MET A 133 -25.34 30.71 -4.41
CA MET A 133 -25.20 31.85 -3.50
C MET A 133 -25.88 33.12 -4.04
N LEU A 134 -25.80 33.36 -5.35
CA LEU A 134 -26.47 34.49 -6.02
C LEU A 134 -28.00 34.31 -6.10
N ALA A 135 -28.48 33.08 -6.07
CA ALA A 135 -29.91 32.76 -5.98
C ALA A 135 -30.47 32.82 -4.55
N ALA A 136 -29.59 32.89 -3.54
CA ALA A 136 -29.94 32.86 -2.13
C ALA A 136 -30.42 34.23 -1.61
N THR A 137 -31.59 34.24 -0.96
CA THR A 137 -32.20 35.45 -0.38
C THR A 137 -31.90 35.65 1.10
N ARG A 138 -31.52 34.59 1.82
CA ARG A 138 -31.22 34.62 3.27
C ARG A 138 -29.76 34.26 3.52
N TRP A 139 -29.11 34.91 4.48
CA TRP A 139 -27.68 34.67 4.76
C TRP A 139 -27.37 33.20 5.08
N TRP A 140 -28.23 32.53 5.86
CA TRP A 140 -28.05 31.11 6.21
C TRP A 140 -28.08 30.19 4.99
N THR A 141 -28.81 30.54 3.93
CA THR A 141 -28.81 29.72 2.69
C THR A 141 -27.47 29.75 1.98
N ARG A 142 -26.66 30.80 2.17
CA ARG A 142 -25.28 30.85 1.67
C ARG A 142 -24.36 29.94 2.47
N VAL A 143 -24.53 29.92 3.79
CA VAL A 143 -23.80 28.99 4.68
C VAL A 143 -24.11 27.55 4.33
N VAL A 144 -25.40 27.19 4.18
CA VAL A 144 -25.80 25.84 3.77
C VAL A 144 -25.25 25.48 2.39
N THR A 145 -25.18 26.42 1.45
CA THR A 145 -24.55 26.20 0.14
C THR A 145 -23.06 25.86 0.25
N VAL A 146 -22.29 26.53 1.12
CA VAL A 146 -20.88 26.17 1.35
C VAL A 146 -20.78 24.75 1.92
N ILE A 147 -21.58 24.45 2.95
CA ILE A 147 -21.60 23.13 3.60
C ILE A 147 -21.97 22.03 2.58
N ALA A 148 -22.99 22.29 1.75
CA ALA A 148 -23.41 21.38 0.69
C ALA A 148 -22.31 21.15 -0.35
N THR A 149 -21.60 22.19 -0.80
CA THR A 149 -20.47 22.04 -1.71
C THR A 149 -19.33 21.24 -1.10
N VAL A 150 -18.97 21.50 0.16
CA VAL A 150 -17.97 20.71 0.88
C VAL A 150 -18.39 19.25 0.98
N ALA A 151 -19.66 18.98 1.29
CA ALA A 151 -20.18 17.61 1.33
C ALA A 151 -20.10 16.91 -0.03
N VAL A 152 -20.42 17.58 -1.13
CA VAL A 152 -20.32 17.01 -2.49
C VAL A 152 -18.87 16.67 -2.85
N VAL A 153 -17.92 17.56 -2.54
CA VAL A 153 -16.49 17.31 -2.77
C VAL A 153 -15.98 16.17 -1.88
N ALA A 154 -16.39 16.13 -0.61
CA ALA A 154 -16.05 15.04 0.30
C ALA A 154 -16.61 13.70 -0.18
N THR A 155 -17.85 13.66 -0.70
CA THR A 155 -18.41 12.46 -1.32
C THR A 155 -17.62 12.03 -2.54
N SER A 156 -17.24 12.97 -3.41
CA SER A 156 -16.39 12.68 -4.56
C SER A 156 -15.09 12.00 -4.13
N ALA A 157 -14.38 12.57 -3.15
CA ALA A 157 -13.14 12.01 -2.62
C ALA A 157 -13.33 10.63 -1.96
N VAL A 158 -14.37 10.46 -1.13
CA VAL A 158 -14.67 9.17 -0.49
C VAL A 158 -15.01 8.10 -1.51
N GLN A 159 -15.79 8.43 -2.54
CA GLN A 159 -16.17 7.47 -3.57
C GLN A 159 -14.98 7.05 -4.44
N VAL A 160 -14.07 7.96 -4.75
CA VAL A 160 -12.78 7.60 -5.38
C VAL A 160 -11.95 6.73 -4.45
N ASN A 161 -11.89 7.05 -3.15
CA ASN A 161 -11.15 6.25 -2.18
C ASN A 161 -11.74 4.84 -1.99
N LEU A 162 -13.07 4.66 -2.13
CA LEU A 162 -13.71 3.34 -2.09
C LEU A 162 -13.31 2.43 -3.25
N VAL A 163 -12.90 3.01 -4.38
CA VAL A 163 -12.37 2.23 -5.52
C VAL A 163 -10.99 1.65 -5.19
N PHE A 164 -10.13 2.44 -4.54
CA PHE A 164 -8.72 2.07 -4.36
C PHE A 164 -8.32 1.61 -2.95
N ASP A 165 -9.11 1.91 -1.91
CA ASP A 165 -8.77 1.73 -0.48
C ASP A 165 -7.41 2.36 -0.07
N ALA A 166 -7.01 3.46 -0.73
CA ALA A 166 -5.71 4.08 -0.50
C ALA A 166 -5.59 4.77 0.87
N TYR A 167 -6.69 5.34 1.36
CA TYR A 167 -6.77 6.02 2.66
C TYR A 167 -7.84 5.38 3.54
N PRO A 168 -7.52 4.31 4.27
CA PRO A 168 -8.55 3.56 4.97
C PRO A 168 -9.20 4.28 6.14
N THR A 169 -8.52 5.26 6.74
CA THR A 169 -9.01 6.00 7.91
C THR A 169 -8.89 7.50 7.73
N VAL A 170 -9.63 8.27 8.54
CA VAL A 170 -9.52 9.73 8.58
C VAL A 170 -8.09 10.18 8.86
N GLY A 171 -7.37 9.50 9.76
CA GLY A 171 -5.97 9.80 10.07
C GLY A 171 -5.08 9.67 8.84
N THR A 172 -5.17 8.56 8.12
CA THR A 172 -4.40 8.36 6.88
C THR A 172 -4.75 9.39 5.80
N ALA A 173 -6.04 9.75 5.64
CA ALA A 173 -6.47 10.77 4.68
C ALA A 173 -5.96 12.19 5.02
N LEU A 174 -5.66 12.46 6.29
CA LEU A 174 -5.09 13.72 6.75
C LEU A 174 -3.54 13.70 6.82
N GLY A 175 -2.91 12.59 6.42
CA GLY A 175 -1.46 12.40 6.52
C GLY A 175 -0.97 12.25 7.96
N ILE A 176 -1.85 11.90 8.90
CA ILE A 176 -1.50 11.68 10.30
C ILE A 176 -1.14 10.21 10.46
N SER A 177 0.17 9.94 10.52
CA SER A 177 0.72 8.60 10.79
C SER A 177 0.95 8.43 12.30
N SER A 178 0.52 7.29 12.85
CA SER A 178 0.83 6.88 14.22
C SER A 178 2.04 5.95 14.30
N VAL A 179 2.77 5.80 13.20
CA VAL A 179 3.90 4.88 13.09
C VAL A 179 5.08 5.41 13.91
N GLN A 180 5.74 4.52 14.64
CA GLN A 180 6.97 4.86 15.35
C GLN A 180 8.14 4.90 14.38
N GLU A 181 8.76 6.07 14.25
CA GLU A 181 9.95 6.24 13.42
C GLU A 181 11.24 6.04 14.23
N VAL A 182 12.30 5.60 13.54
CA VAL A 182 13.67 5.54 14.06
C VAL A 182 14.63 6.23 13.12
N ASN A 183 15.74 6.71 13.66
CA ASN A 183 16.81 7.26 12.84
C ASN A 183 17.75 6.17 12.37
N VAL A 184 18.49 6.44 11.30
CA VAL A 184 19.48 5.50 10.75
C VAL A 184 20.57 5.14 11.79
N ASP A 185 20.94 6.11 12.64
CA ASP A 185 21.94 5.90 13.70
C ASP A 185 21.49 4.88 14.75
N ASP A 186 20.17 4.71 14.92
CA ASP A 186 19.60 3.75 15.89
C ASP A 186 19.68 2.29 15.37
N VAL A 187 19.98 2.08 14.08
CA VAL A 187 19.89 0.76 13.44
C VAL A 187 21.21 0.25 12.86
N THR A 188 22.18 1.15 12.64
CA THR A 188 23.50 0.82 12.06
C THR A 188 24.42 0.04 13.00
N GLY A 189 24.17 0.07 14.31
CA GLY A 189 24.92 -0.71 15.28
C GLY A 189 24.78 -2.22 15.06
N ARG A 190 25.90 -2.94 14.98
CA ARG A 190 25.93 -4.41 14.90
C ARG A 190 26.14 -5.02 16.29
N THR A 191 25.32 -6.01 16.63
CA THR A 191 25.52 -6.84 17.82
C THR A 191 26.63 -7.86 17.55
N ALA A 192 27.53 -8.08 18.52
CA ALA A 192 28.70 -8.94 18.33
C ALA A 192 28.36 -10.45 18.27
N ASP A 193 27.23 -10.85 18.85
CA ASP A 193 26.77 -12.24 18.94
C ASP A 193 25.28 -12.34 18.54
N PRO A 194 24.99 -12.26 17.22
CA PRO A 194 23.62 -12.34 16.72
C PRO A 194 23.08 -13.75 16.82
N ILE A 195 21.76 -13.86 17.00
CA ILE A 195 21.08 -15.17 17.02
C ILE A 195 20.88 -15.66 15.59
N THR A 196 21.27 -16.91 15.34
CA THR A 196 21.15 -17.59 14.06
C THR A 196 20.51 -18.96 14.24
N GLY A 197 19.84 -19.46 13.20
CA GLY A 197 19.18 -20.77 13.20
C GLY A 197 18.18 -20.87 12.05
N THR A 198 17.86 -22.10 11.65
CA THR A 198 16.89 -22.36 10.56
C THR A 198 16.02 -23.58 10.96
N PRO A 199 14.73 -23.38 11.31
CA PRO A 199 14.04 -22.10 11.43
C PRO A 199 14.58 -21.22 12.57
N LEU A 200 14.66 -19.91 12.38
CA LEU A 200 15.17 -18.94 13.35
C LEU A 200 14.36 -18.96 14.66
N ALA A 201 13.04 -19.14 14.56
CA ALA A 201 12.16 -19.27 15.71
C ALA A 201 12.56 -20.39 16.69
N SER A 202 13.26 -21.44 16.22
CA SER A 202 13.73 -22.54 17.08
C SER A 202 14.92 -22.15 17.97
N ALA A 203 15.68 -21.13 17.57
CA ALA A 203 16.84 -20.61 18.30
C ALA A 203 16.53 -19.30 19.05
N TRP A 204 15.30 -18.76 18.90
CA TRP A 204 14.88 -17.48 19.45
C TRP A 204 14.11 -17.63 20.76
N THR A 205 14.33 -16.70 21.68
CA THR A 205 13.47 -16.50 22.86
C THR A 205 13.35 -15.01 23.11
N ALA A 206 12.13 -14.49 23.05
CA ALA A 206 11.88 -13.07 23.25
C ALA A 206 12.31 -12.62 24.66
N PRO A 207 13.18 -11.61 24.77
CA PRO A 207 13.54 -11.06 26.08
C PRO A 207 12.40 -10.20 26.63
N ALA A 208 12.35 -10.04 27.96
CA ALA A 208 11.23 -9.40 28.65
C ALA A 208 11.12 -7.88 28.37
N ASP A 209 12.19 -7.25 27.94
CA ASP A 209 12.31 -5.82 27.63
C ASP A 209 12.19 -5.51 26.13
N MET A 210 11.89 -6.52 25.31
CA MET A 210 11.63 -6.33 23.88
C MET A 210 10.46 -5.35 23.67
N PRO A 211 10.57 -4.39 22.73
CA PRO A 211 9.44 -3.55 22.34
C PRO A 211 8.22 -4.38 21.90
N THR A 212 7.04 -3.79 21.94
CA THR A 212 5.80 -4.48 21.56
C THR A 212 5.39 -4.30 20.10
N GLY A 213 6.03 -3.37 19.38
CA GLY A 213 5.74 -3.05 17.98
C GLY A 213 7.01 -2.70 17.23
N GLY A 214 6.97 -2.92 15.92
CA GLY A 214 8.04 -2.55 15.01
C GLY A 214 8.12 -1.04 14.81
N ARG A 215 9.14 -0.62 14.07
CA ARG A 215 9.42 0.78 13.78
C ARG A 215 9.78 0.96 12.32
N ILE A 216 9.55 2.16 11.79
CA ILE A 216 9.89 2.53 10.41
C ILE A 216 11.15 3.40 10.40
N LEU A 217 12.08 3.05 9.53
CA LEU A 217 13.17 3.92 9.12
C LEU A 217 12.80 4.52 7.75
N ASP A 218 12.74 5.85 7.68
CA ASP A 218 12.67 6.61 6.42
C ASP A 218 14.08 7.01 6.01
N THR A 219 14.57 6.46 4.89
CA THR A 219 15.97 6.63 4.49
C THR A 219 16.15 6.60 2.98
N PRO A 220 17.06 7.39 2.41
CA PRO A 220 17.49 7.19 1.03
C PRO A 220 18.28 5.89 0.91
N ILE A 221 18.10 5.19 -0.21
CA ILE A 221 19.00 4.13 -0.69
C ILE A 221 19.70 4.70 -1.93
N PRO A 222 21.00 5.03 -1.86
CA PRO A 222 21.70 5.64 -2.99
C PRO A 222 21.82 4.69 -4.18
N GLY A 223 21.40 5.14 -5.37
CA GLY A 223 21.63 4.44 -6.64
C GLY A 223 23.09 4.59 -7.10
N THR A 224 24.04 4.06 -6.33
CA THR A 224 25.48 4.26 -6.54
C THR A 224 25.97 3.60 -7.82
N GLU A 225 25.52 2.37 -8.08
CA GLU A 225 25.83 1.60 -9.27
C GLU A 225 24.85 1.89 -10.41
N SER A 226 23.56 1.99 -10.08
CA SER A 226 22.51 2.20 -11.10
C SER A 226 22.43 3.63 -11.62
N GLY A 227 22.80 4.62 -10.82
CA GLY A 227 22.48 6.04 -11.07
C GLY A 227 20.97 6.35 -10.97
N PHE A 228 20.15 5.41 -10.48
CA PHE A 228 18.71 5.61 -10.38
C PHE A 228 18.36 6.57 -9.23
N SER A 229 17.53 7.57 -9.53
CA SER A 229 17.05 8.54 -8.54
C SER A 229 15.78 8.04 -7.86
N ALA A 230 15.94 7.14 -6.90
CA ALA A 230 14.87 6.67 -6.03
C ALA A 230 14.45 7.75 -5.01
N ARG A 231 13.15 7.82 -4.68
CA ARG A 231 12.67 8.47 -3.46
C ARG A 231 13.10 7.63 -2.24
N ASN A 232 12.96 8.21 -1.05
CA ASN A 232 13.29 7.50 0.17
C ASN A 232 12.52 6.17 0.30
N ALA A 233 13.24 5.14 0.72
CA ALA A 233 12.66 3.86 1.09
C ALA A 233 12.04 3.94 2.48
N LYS A 234 11.06 3.06 2.75
CA LYS A 234 10.54 2.82 4.10
C LYS A 234 10.99 1.44 4.54
N VAL A 235 11.70 1.35 5.65
CA VAL A 235 12.19 0.07 6.17
C VAL A 235 11.45 -0.25 7.47
N TYR A 236 10.66 -1.32 7.45
CA TYR A 236 10.05 -1.86 8.66
C TYR A 236 11.04 -2.78 9.38
N LEU A 237 11.24 -2.49 10.66
CA LEU A 237 12.07 -3.25 11.58
C LEU A 237 11.17 -3.83 12.67
N PRO A 238 11.05 -5.16 12.79
CA PRO A 238 10.18 -5.77 13.78
C PRO A 238 10.73 -5.63 15.21
N PRO A 239 9.90 -5.90 16.22
CA PRO A 239 10.31 -5.82 17.63
C PRO A 239 11.63 -6.52 17.96
N ALA A 240 11.84 -7.74 17.44
CA ALA A 240 13.04 -8.53 17.71
C ALA A 240 14.33 -7.85 17.22
N TYR A 241 14.26 -6.95 16.24
CA TYR A 241 15.41 -6.21 15.72
C TYR A 241 16.06 -5.30 16.76
N PHE A 242 15.30 -4.84 17.75
CA PHE A 242 15.74 -3.89 18.78
C PHE A 242 16.23 -4.55 20.07
N THR A 243 16.49 -5.86 20.03
CA THR A 243 17.00 -6.60 21.19
C THR A 243 18.53 -6.61 21.23
N GLU A 244 19.10 -6.78 22.44
CA GLU A 244 20.55 -6.79 22.64
C GLU A 244 21.25 -7.89 21.83
N ARG A 245 20.67 -9.10 21.80
CA ARG A 245 21.09 -10.19 20.92
C ARG A 245 20.15 -10.30 19.73
N ARG A 246 20.34 -9.38 18.79
CA ARG A 246 19.54 -9.30 17.55
C ARG A 246 19.60 -10.61 16.76
N PRO A 247 18.44 -11.19 16.36
CA PRO A 247 18.42 -12.30 15.43
C PRO A 247 18.69 -11.83 13.99
N LEU A 248 19.37 -12.64 13.18
CA LEU A 248 19.54 -12.36 11.75
C LEU A 248 18.23 -12.65 11.02
N LEU A 249 17.41 -11.61 10.88
CA LEU A 249 16.08 -11.71 10.28
C LEU A 249 16.17 -11.78 8.74
N PRO A 250 15.26 -12.51 8.07
CA PRO A 250 15.16 -12.51 6.62
C PRO A 250 14.68 -11.15 6.09
N VAL A 251 14.87 -10.93 4.79
CA VAL A 251 14.55 -9.66 4.13
C VAL A 251 13.43 -9.84 3.10
N LEU A 252 12.43 -8.97 3.16
CA LEU A 252 11.43 -8.81 2.12
C LEU A 252 11.62 -7.44 1.46
N VAL A 253 12.06 -7.42 0.20
CA VAL A 253 12.02 -6.21 -0.63
C VAL A 253 10.60 -6.05 -1.18
N LEU A 254 9.94 -4.94 -0.91
CA LEU A 254 8.54 -4.74 -1.23
C LEU A 254 8.34 -3.49 -2.11
N LEU A 255 7.54 -3.60 -3.16
CA LEU A 255 7.44 -2.58 -4.21
C LEU A 255 6.01 -2.06 -4.36
N ALA A 256 5.87 -0.73 -4.44
CA ALA A 256 4.59 -0.06 -4.69
C ALA A 256 4.18 -0.12 -6.18
N GLY A 257 2.93 0.28 -6.45
CA GLY A 257 2.36 0.32 -7.79
C GLY A 257 2.63 1.62 -8.55
N GLN A 258 1.95 1.76 -9.69
CA GLN A 258 1.85 3.00 -10.44
C GLN A 258 0.36 3.39 -10.59
N PRO A 259 -0.06 4.60 -10.19
CA PRO A 259 0.72 5.59 -9.47
C PRO A 259 1.07 5.09 -8.06
N GLY A 260 2.20 5.53 -7.50
CA GLY A 260 2.52 5.16 -6.13
C GLY A 260 3.85 5.66 -5.56
N ALA A 261 4.05 5.38 -4.28
CA ALA A 261 5.24 5.67 -3.49
C ALA A 261 5.46 4.59 -2.41
N PRO A 262 6.67 4.47 -1.84
CA PRO A 262 6.93 3.59 -0.69
C PRO A 262 5.96 3.79 0.49
N ASP A 263 5.54 5.02 0.77
CA ASP A 263 4.55 5.34 1.82
C ASP A 263 3.20 4.64 1.66
N ASP A 264 2.83 4.24 0.43
CA ASP A 264 1.52 3.64 0.19
C ASP A 264 1.40 2.25 0.82
N TRP A 265 2.52 1.54 0.99
CA TRP A 265 2.56 0.30 1.75
C TRP A 265 2.29 0.51 3.25
N LEU A 266 2.67 1.67 3.80
CA LEU A 266 2.39 2.01 5.21
C LEU A 266 0.93 2.41 5.42
N THR A 267 0.30 3.01 4.41
CA THR A 267 -1.07 3.52 4.45
C THR A 267 -2.07 2.46 3.98
N GLY A 268 -2.41 2.44 2.69
CA GLY A 268 -3.34 1.47 2.11
C GLY A 268 -2.86 0.03 2.24
N GLY A 269 -1.55 -0.20 2.10
CA GLY A 269 -0.96 -1.53 2.20
C GLY A 269 -0.94 -2.11 3.62
N ARG A 270 -1.18 -1.29 4.65
CA ARG A 270 -1.24 -1.68 6.06
C ARG A 270 -0.04 -2.52 6.52
N LEU A 271 1.15 -2.19 6.02
CA LEU A 271 2.37 -2.97 6.24
C LEU A 271 2.66 -3.11 7.74
N VAL A 272 2.66 -2.00 8.48
CA VAL A 272 2.99 -1.99 9.92
C VAL A 272 2.00 -2.84 10.69
N GLN A 273 0.69 -2.69 10.43
CA GLN A 273 -0.34 -3.46 11.13
C GLN A 273 -0.24 -4.96 10.83
N THR A 274 0.07 -5.31 9.57
CA THR A 274 0.23 -6.71 9.14
C THR A 274 1.46 -7.35 9.80
N MET A 275 2.60 -6.65 9.76
CA MET A 275 3.86 -7.16 10.28
C MET A 275 3.91 -7.16 11.82
N ASP A 276 3.31 -6.17 12.49
CA ASP A 276 3.19 -6.16 13.95
C ASP A 276 2.27 -7.27 14.45
N ALA A 277 1.16 -7.54 13.76
CA ALA A 277 0.28 -8.65 14.10
C ALA A 277 1.01 -10.00 13.96
N PHE A 278 1.73 -10.20 12.85
CA PHE A 278 2.56 -11.38 12.67
C PHE A 278 3.63 -11.49 13.77
N ALA A 279 4.34 -10.42 14.06
CA ALA A 279 5.37 -10.40 15.10
C ALA A 279 4.79 -10.73 16.48
N ALA A 280 3.60 -10.20 16.82
CA ALA A 280 2.94 -10.49 18.10
C ALA A 280 2.64 -11.99 18.26
N ASP A 281 2.22 -12.66 17.19
CA ASP A 281 1.94 -14.10 17.18
C ASP A 281 3.22 -14.97 17.14
N HIS A 282 4.36 -14.38 16.78
CA HIS A 282 5.65 -15.07 16.60
C HIS A 282 6.76 -14.53 17.51
N ALA A 283 6.41 -14.13 18.74
CA ALA A 283 7.36 -13.70 19.77
C ALA A 283 8.31 -12.56 19.31
N GLY A 284 7.78 -11.60 18.57
CA GLY A 284 8.48 -10.42 18.05
C GLY A 284 9.20 -10.63 16.72
N LEU A 285 9.17 -11.85 16.15
CA LEU A 285 9.81 -12.16 14.88
C LEU A 285 8.90 -11.79 13.69
N ALA A 286 9.46 -11.06 12.74
CA ALA A 286 8.93 -10.91 11.37
C ALA A 286 10.13 -10.63 10.43
N PRO A 287 9.95 -10.65 9.10
CA PRO A 287 10.99 -10.19 8.20
C PRO A 287 11.28 -8.70 8.39
N VAL A 288 12.51 -8.28 8.09
CA VAL A 288 12.78 -6.86 7.81
C VAL A 288 12.24 -6.55 6.43
N VAL A 289 11.37 -5.54 6.33
CA VAL A 289 10.72 -5.21 5.05
C VAL A 289 11.30 -3.92 4.51
N VAL A 290 11.95 -3.99 3.36
CA VAL A 290 12.54 -2.84 2.66
C VAL A 290 11.61 -2.42 1.55
N VAL A 291 10.80 -1.40 1.79
CA VAL A 291 9.92 -0.83 0.77
C VAL A 291 10.73 0.12 -0.11
N ALA A 292 11.31 -0.42 -1.17
CA ALA A 292 12.15 0.33 -2.10
C ALA A 292 11.31 1.10 -3.14
N ASP A 293 11.74 2.30 -3.53
CA ASP A 293 11.13 3.01 -4.65
C ASP A 293 11.66 2.46 -5.98
N ALA A 294 10.77 1.85 -6.76
CA ALA A 294 11.09 1.33 -8.10
C ALA A 294 10.54 2.21 -9.23
N THR A 295 9.87 3.34 -8.93
CA THR A 295 9.32 4.22 -9.97
C THR A 295 10.04 5.57 -10.06
N GLY A 296 10.67 6.05 -8.98
CA GLY A 296 11.40 7.32 -8.94
C GLY A 296 10.51 8.57 -8.88
N SER A 297 9.22 8.43 -9.17
CA SER A 297 8.19 9.45 -8.94
C SER A 297 6.80 8.82 -8.85
N THR A 298 5.80 9.61 -8.44
CA THR A 298 4.43 9.12 -8.24
C THR A 298 3.80 8.55 -9.51
N ILE A 299 4.14 9.07 -10.70
CA ILE A 299 3.48 8.69 -11.96
C ILE A 299 4.42 8.07 -12.99
N ALA A 300 5.72 7.93 -12.69
CA ALA A 300 6.67 7.33 -13.63
C ALA A 300 6.49 5.81 -13.73
N ASN A 301 6.82 5.25 -14.89
CA ASN A 301 6.88 3.82 -15.16
C ASN A 301 8.19 3.49 -15.88
N PRO A 302 9.28 3.23 -15.14
CA PRO A 302 10.55 2.82 -15.74
C PRO A 302 10.60 1.34 -16.12
N LEU A 303 9.44 0.65 -16.10
CA LEU A 303 9.26 -0.76 -16.47
C LEU A 303 10.04 -1.79 -15.65
N CYS A 304 10.83 -1.35 -14.65
CA CYS A 304 11.66 -2.23 -13.82
C CYS A 304 12.73 -2.99 -14.64
N VAL A 305 13.29 -2.26 -15.61
CA VAL A 305 14.42 -2.69 -16.44
C VAL A 305 15.52 -1.62 -16.37
N ASP A 306 16.66 -1.89 -17.00
CA ASP A 306 17.66 -0.85 -17.25
C ASP A 306 17.42 -0.25 -18.64
N SER A 307 17.02 1.03 -18.67
CA SER A 307 16.62 1.72 -19.90
C SER A 307 16.79 3.25 -19.77
N PRO A 308 16.57 4.03 -20.85
CA PRO A 308 16.51 5.49 -20.76
C PRO A 308 15.48 6.04 -19.76
N LEU A 309 14.50 5.22 -19.33
CA LEU A 309 13.49 5.60 -18.34
C LEU A 309 14.00 5.49 -16.89
N GLY A 310 15.14 4.80 -16.67
CA GLY A 310 15.74 4.56 -15.37
C GLY A 310 16.36 3.18 -15.27
N ASN A 311 17.43 3.05 -14.47
CA ASN A 311 18.16 1.79 -14.26
C ASN A 311 17.65 1.01 -13.04
N VAL A 312 16.37 0.62 -13.08
CA VAL A 312 15.69 0.05 -11.90
C VAL A 312 16.10 -1.38 -11.63
N ALA A 313 16.38 -2.18 -12.66
CA ALA A 313 16.85 -3.55 -12.48
C ALA A 313 18.20 -3.57 -11.76
N SER A 314 19.14 -2.72 -12.18
CA SER A 314 20.42 -2.55 -11.49
C SER A 314 20.25 -2.01 -10.07
N TYR A 315 19.34 -1.06 -9.84
CA TYR A 315 19.06 -0.52 -8.51
C TYR A 315 18.59 -1.62 -7.54
N LEU A 316 17.63 -2.45 -7.95
CA LEU A 316 17.08 -3.53 -7.14
C LEU A 316 18.02 -4.75 -7.03
N ALA A 317 18.88 -4.99 -8.02
CA ALA A 317 19.81 -6.12 -8.03
C ALA A 317 21.15 -5.82 -7.33
N LYS A 318 21.54 -4.54 -7.20
CA LYS A 318 22.87 -4.15 -6.70
C LYS A 318 22.79 -3.16 -5.55
N ASP A 319 22.18 -2.00 -5.77
CA ASP A 319 22.21 -0.90 -4.80
C ASP A 319 21.41 -1.22 -3.53
N VAL A 320 20.18 -1.75 -3.69
CA VAL A 320 19.34 -2.14 -2.56
C VAL A 320 19.99 -3.24 -1.71
N PRO A 321 20.44 -4.39 -2.27
CA PRO A 321 21.12 -5.41 -1.46
C PRO A 321 22.41 -4.91 -0.80
N ALA A 322 23.22 -4.11 -1.51
CA ALA A 322 24.44 -3.56 -0.95
C ALA A 322 24.15 -2.63 0.23
N TRP A 323 23.16 -1.76 0.12
CA TRP A 323 22.75 -0.87 1.19
C TRP A 323 22.19 -1.63 2.39
N VAL A 324 21.34 -2.64 2.16
CA VAL A 324 20.79 -3.49 3.23
C VAL A 324 21.91 -4.17 4.00
N ASN A 325 22.85 -4.82 3.30
CA ASN A 325 23.96 -5.53 3.93
C ASN A 325 24.96 -4.61 4.65
N ALA A 326 25.11 -3.37 4.18
CA ALA A 326 25.98 -2.38 4.81
C ALA A 326 25.35 -1.77 6.06
N THR A 327 24.05 -1.48 6.01
CA THR A 327 23.35 -0.64 6.99
C THR A 327 22.63 -1.46 8.07
N LEU A 328 22.05 -2.60 7.69
CA LEU A 328 21.22 -3.43 8.56
C LEU A 328 21.96 -4.71 8.94
N GLN A 329 21.76 -5.18 10.18
CA GLN A 329 22.17 -6.51 10.59
C GLN A 329 21.03 -7.50 10.38
N VAL A 330 20.98 -8.08 9.18
CA VAL A 330 19.98 -9.06 8.71
C VAL A 330 20.68 -10.32 8.22
N ASP A 331 19.91 -11.35 7.89
CA ASP A 331 20.44 -12.49 7.16
C ASP A 331 20.87 -12.06 5.75
N THR A 332 22.08 -12.42 5.35
CA THR A 332 22.66 -12.05 4.05
C THR A 332 22.56 -13.16 3.00
N ASP A 333 22.02 -14.33 3.35
CA ASP A 333 21.79 -15.43 2.41
C ASP A 333 20.58 -15.12 1.52
N PRO A 334 20.74 -15.05 0.18
CA PRO A 334 19.63 -14.85 -0.74
C PRO A 334 18.50 -15.88 -0.63
N ALA A 335 18.77 -17.09 -0.11
CA ALA A 335 17.73 -18.08 0.16
C ALA A 335 16.69 -17.59 1.19
N HIS A 336 17.09 -16.66 2.06
CA HIS A 336 16.25 -16.02 3.07
C HIS A 336 15.80 -14.61 2.65
N TRP A 337 15.86 -14.31 1.35
CA TRP A 337 15.36 -13.07 0.76
C TRP A 337 14.15 -13.33 -0.13
N ALA A 338 13.22 -12.37 -0.12
CA ALA A 338 12.09 -12.34 -1.03
C ALA A 338 11.92 -10.97 -1.67
N ILE A 339 11.28 -10.95 -2.84
CA ILE A 339 10.78 -9.73 -3.46
C ILE A 339 9.29 -9.80 -3.72
N GLY A 340 8.55 -8.75 -3.38
CA GLY A 340 7.13 -8.69 -3.63
C GLY A 340 6.67 -7.31 -4.07
N GLY A 341 5.44 -7.22 -4.55
CA GLY A 341 4.85 -5.92 -4.83
C GLY A 341 3.45 -6.01 -5.39
N LEU A 342 2.84 -4.82 -5.52
CA LEU A 342 1.49 -4.65 -6.04
C LEU A 342 1.50 -4.00 -7.43
N SER A 343 0.60 -4.42 -8.33
CA SER A 343 0.45 -3.83 -9.67
C SER A 343 1.81 -3.78 -10.41
N TYR A 344 2.29 -2.60 -10.80
CA TYR A 344 3.66 -2.37 -11.28
C TYR A 344 4.74 -3.08 -10.45
N GLY A 345 4.67 -2.98 -9.11
CA GLY A 345 5.59 -3.64 -8.19
C GLY A 345 5.50 -5.17 -8.24
N GLY A 346 4.31 -5.72 -8.51
CA GLY A 346 4.10 -7.15 -8.72
C GLY A 346 4.73 -7.62 -10.04
N THR A 347 4.54 -6.85 -11.11
CA THR A 347 5.24 -7.08 -12.40
C THR A 347 6.76 -7.01 -12.21
N CYS A 348 7.24 -6.03 -11.46
CA CYS A 348 8.66 -5.87 -11.13
C CYS A 348 9.21 -7.04 -10.29
N ALA A 349 8.47 -7.53 -9.29
CA ALA A 349 8.86 -8.71 -8.51
C ALA A 349 9.06 -9.95 -9.41
N MET A 350 8.17 -10.18 -10.37
CA MET A 350 8.31 -11.28 -11.34
C MET A 350 9.51 -11.08 -12.28
N GLN A 351 9.78 -9.84 -12.71
CA GLN A 351 10.98 -9.49 -13.49
C GLN A 351 12.26 -9.77 -12.71
N MET A 352 12.33 -9.33 -11.46
CA MET A 352 13.50 -9.54 -10.61
C MET A 352 13.72 -11.03 -10.32
N THR A 353 12.67 -11.81 -10.12
CA THR A 353 12.77 -13.27 -9.89
C THR A 353 13.31 -14.00 -11.11
N THR A 354 12.85 -13.66 -12.32
CA THR A 354 13.26 -14.38 -13.55
C THR A 354 14.63 -13.91 -14.08
N ASN A 355 14.99 -12.66 -13.85
CA ASN A 355 16.28 -12.10 -14.27
C ASN A 355 17.40 -12.29 -13.22
N TYR A 356 17.06 -12.33 -11.93
CA TYR A 356 18.00 -12.45 -10.80
C TYR A 356 17.56 -13.53 -9.78
N PRO A 357 17.28 -14.78 -10.21
CA PRO A 357 16.77 -15.84 -9.33
C PRO A 357 17.74 -16.22 -8.20
N GLN A 358 19.04 -15.96 -8.37
CA GLN A 358 20.07 -16.15 -7.34
C GLN A 358 20.00 -15.14 -6.20
N LEU A 359 19.36 -13.99 -6.42
CA LEU A 359 19.19 -12.93 -5.43
C LEU A 359 17.78 -12.97 -4.83
N TYR A 360 16.77 -13.20 -5.67
CA TYR A 360 15.37 -13.28 -5.26
C TYR A 360 14.75 -14.61 -5.70
N PRO A 361 15.06 -15.73 -5.01
CA PRO A 361 14.44 -17.03 -5.28
C PRO A 361 13.01 -17.11 -4.74
N THR A 362 12.55 -16.13 -3.97
CA THR A 362 11.22 -16.13 -3.36
C THR A 362 10.45 -14.87 -3.76
N PHE A 363 9.17 -15.00 -4.13
CA PHE A 363 8.41 -13.84 -4.61
C PHE A 363 6.94 -13.77 -4.22
N LEU A 364 6.39 -12.55 -4.21
CA LEU A 364 4.96 -12.27 -4.09
C LEU A 364 4.50 -11.34 -5.21
N VAL A 365 3.65 -11.83 -6.13
CA VAL A 365 3.06 -11.02 -7.20
C VAL A 365 1.61 -10.72 -6.84
N LEU A 366 1.33 -9.48 -6.44
CA LEU A 366 -0.01 -9.03 -6.05
C LEU A 366 -0.62 -8.20 -7.20
N SER A 367 -1.58 -8.76 -7.92
CA SER A 367 -2.14 -8.18 -9.15
C SER A 367 -1.06 -7.67 -10.12
N GLY A 368 -0.06 -8.49 -10.45
CA GLY A 368 0.96 -8.14 -11.44
C GLY A 368 0.49 -8.34 -12.88
N GLN A 369 1.03 -7.54 -13.80
CA GLN A 369 0.76 -7.65 -15.24
C GLN A 369 1.53 -8.83 -15.85
N LEU A 370 1.06 -9.30 -17.00
CA LEU A 370 1.66 -10.42 -17.72
C LEU A 370 3.09 -10.12 -18.22
N GLU A 371 3.36 -8.86 -18.55
CA GLU A 371 4.62 -8.36 -19.06
C GLU A 371 4.81 -6.87 -18.69
N PRO A 372 6.04 -6.34 -18.63
CA PRO A 372 6.26 -4.90 -18.47
C PRO A 372 5.66 -4.12 -19.65
N THR A 373 4.84 -3.11 -19.38
CA THR A 373 4.11 -2.38 -20.43
C THR A 373 3.86 -0.91 -20.10
N LEU A 374 3.86 -0.06 -21.13
CA LEU A 374 3.35 1.33 -21.13
C LEU A 374 1.94 1.43 -21.74
N GLY A 375 1.20 0.32 -21.79
CA GLY A 375 -0.16 0.19 -22.33
C GLY A 375 -0.21 -0.18 -23.82
N ASP A 376 0.89 0.02 -24.55
CA ASP A 376 1.04 -0.37 -25.96
C ASP A 376 2.42 -0.99 -26.20
N LYS A 377 2.48 -2.06 -26.98
CA LYS A 377 3.72 -2.82 -27.22
C LYS A 377 4.76 -1.96 -27.93
N GLN A 378 4.39 -1.28 -29.02
CA GLN A 378 5.34 -0.50 -29.79
C GLN A 378 5.86 0.69 -28.96
N ARG A 379 4.97 1.39 -28.26
CA ARG A 379 5.36 2.45 -27.30
C ARG A 379 6.36 1.94 -26.27
N THR A 380 6.14 0.73 -25.73
CA THR A 380 7.03 0.10 -24.75
C THR A 380 8.41 -0.18 -25.38
N LEU A 381 8.43 -0.79 -26.57
CA LEU A 381 9.67 -1.09 -27.28
C LEU A 381 10.46 0.19 -27.61
N ASP A 382 9.81 1.22 -28.13
CA ASP A 382 10.46 2.46 -28.52
C ASP A 382 11.02 3.21 -27.31
N ALA A 383 10.26 3.29 -26.22
CA ALA A 383 10.64 4.06 -25.03
C ALA A 383 11.78 3.41 -24.22
N ALA A 384 11.80 2.08 -24.13
CA ALA A 384 12.70 1.38 -23.20
C ALA A 384 13.72 0.44 -23.88
N PHE A 385 13.44 -0.02 -25.11
CA PHE A 385 14.23 -1.05 -25.79
C PHE A 385 14.77 -0.61 -27.15
N GLY A 386 14.67 0.69 -27.48
CA GLY A 386 15.12 1.24 -28.77
C GLY A 386 14.44 0.60 -29.98
N GLY A 387 13.19 0.14 -29.82
CA GLY A 387 12.42 -0.57 -30.83
C GLY A 387 12.76 -2.07 -30.97
N SER A 388 13.66 -2.61 -30.15
CA SER A 388 14.11 -4.00 -30.24
C SER A 388 13.20 -4.97 -29.47
N GLU A 389 12.44 -5.78 -30.19
CA GLU A 389 11.65 -6.87 -29.60
C GLU A 389 12.55 -7.91 -28.92
N ALA A 390 13.69 -8.26 -29.52
CA ALA A 390 14.63 -9.21 -28.93
C ALA A 390 15.19 -8.72 -27.58
N ALA A 391 15.44 -7.40 -27.43
CA ALA A 391 15.89 -6.84 -26.17
C ALA A 391 14.79 -6.90 -25.09
N PHE A 392 13.53 -6.69 -25.47
CA PHE A 392 12.38 -6.88 -24.59
C PHE A 392 12.23 -8.34 -24.15
N GLU A 393 12.24 -9.27 -25.09
CA GLU A 393 12.09 -10.70 -24.80
C GLU A 393 13.22 -11.26 -23.93
N ALA A 394 14.41 -10.66 -24.00
CA ALA A 394 15.55 -11.04 -23.19
C ALA A 394 15.37 -10.78 -21.68
N VAL A 395 14.43 -9.89 -21.31
CA VAL A 395 14.14 -9.54 -19.91
C VAL A 395 12.70 -9.85 -19.49
N ASN A 396 11.79 -10.10 -20.44
CA ASN A 396 10.38 -10.35 -20.16
C ASN A 396 10.15 -11.71 -19.46
N PRO A 397 9.49 -11.76 -18.29
CA PRO A 397 9.28 -13.00 -17.54
C PRO A 397 8.66 -14.15 -18.34
N MET A 398 7.68 -13.86 -19.20
CA MET A 398 7.00 -14.89 -19.99
C MET A 398 7.94 -15.56 -21.00
N ASN A 399 8.76 -14.79 -21.71
CA ASN A 399 9.77 -15.31 -22.64
C ASN A 399 10.86 -16.09 -21.89
N LEU A 400 11.28 -15.58 -20.73
CA LEU A 400 12.29 -16.21 -19.88
C LEU A 400 11.81 -17.55 -19.32
N MET A 401 10.58 -17.63 -18.81
CA MET A 401 9.98 -18.87 -18.30
C MET A 401 9.68 -19.90 -19.39
N ALA A 402 9.51 -19.48 -20.64
CA ALA A 402 9.34 -20.39 -21.76
C ALA A 402 10.65 -21.13 -22.14
N THR A 403 11.81 -20.59 -21.78
CA THR A 403 13.13 -21.08 -22.24
C THR A 403 14.09 -21.49 -21.12
N ARG A 404 13.81 -21.11 -19.87
CA ARG A 404 14.64 -21.39 -18.69
C ARG A 404 13.89 -22.22 -17.64
N GLN A 405 14.62 -22.69 -16.63
CA GLN A 405 14.07 -23.42 -15.49
C GLN A 405 14.49 -22.74 -14.18
N TYR A 406 13.60 -22.78 -13.18
CA TYR A 406 13.75 -22.11 -11.88
C TYR A 406 13.39 -23.05 -10.72
N PRO A 407 14.05 -24.22 -10.60
CA PRO A 407 13.66 -25.27 -9.65
C PRO A 407 13.82 -24.88 -8.17
N THR A 408 14.61 -23.84 -7.89
CA THR A 408 14.80 -23.31 -6.53
C THR A 408 13.89 -22.13 -6.23
N SER A 409 13.15 -21.61 -7.22
CA SER A 409 12.29 -20.45 -7.03
C SER A 409 10.88 -20.86 -6.59
N ALA A 410 10.26 -20.06 -5.73
CA ALA A 410 8.87 -20.24 -5.34
C ALA A 410 8.19 -18.91 -5.06
N GLY A 411 6.87 -18.88 -5.16
CA GLY A 411 6.13 -17.64 -4.99
C GLY A 411 4.63 -17.80 -4.88
N ALA A 412 3.96 -16.68 -4.64
CA ALA A 412 2.51 -16.61 -4.67
C ALA A 412 2.05 -15.55 -5.66
N PHE A 413 0.99 -15.89 -6.40
CA PHE A 413 0.21 -14.96 -7.21
C PHE A 413 -1.12 -14.70 -6.50
N VAL A 414 -1.36 -13.45 -6.09
CA VAL A 414 -2.59 -13.06 -5.40
C VAL A 414 -3.31 -11.98 -6.19
N VAL A 415 -4.63 -12.09 -6.33
CA VAL A 415 -5.44 -11.14 -7.09
C VAL A 415 -6.80 -10.91 -6.45
N GLY A 416 -7.43 -9.77 -6.77
CA GLY A 416 -8.77 -9.44 -6.31
C GLY A 416 -9.83 -10.28 -7.03
N ALA A 417 -10.83 -10.75 -6.29
CA ALA A 417 -11.96 -11.53 -6.82
C ALA A 417 -12.84 -10.72 -7.81
N SER A 418 -12.75 -9.39 -7.77
CA SER A 418 -13.45 -8.47 -8.66
C SER A 418 -12.53 -7.83 -9.73
N ASP A 419 -11.36 -8.42 -9.99
CA ASP A 419 -10.36 -7.93 -10.95
C ASP A 419 -10.10 -8.96 -12.07
N PRO A 420 -11.02 -9.13 -13.04
CA PRO A 420 -10.95 -10.21 -14.03
C PRO A 420 -9.74 -10.12 -14.97
N ASP A 421 -9.28 -8.90 -15.28
CA ASP A 421 -8.13 -8.70 -16.18
C ASP A 421 -6.85 -9.22 -15.52
N TYR A 422 -6.60 -8.82 -14.27
CA TYR A 422 -5.45 -9.32 -13.52
C TYR A 422 -5.60 -10.78 -13.09
N GLN A 423 -6.82 -11.29 -12.92
CA GLN A 423 -7.03 -12.73 -12.72
C GLN A 423 -6.53 -13.54 -13.90
N ASN A 424 -6.79 -13.06 -15.12
CA ASN A 424 -6.30 -13.71 -16.33
C ASN A 424 -4.76 -13.65 -16.42
N SER A 425 -4.16 -12.49 -16.12
CA SER A 425 -2.69 -12.36 -16.07
C SER A 425 -2.07 -13.29 -15.03
N ALA A 426 -2.60 -13.32 -13.81
CA ALA A 426 -2.09 -14.16 -12.73
C ALA A 426 -2.19 -15.67 -13.07
N LYS A 427 -3.29 -16.11 -13.69
CA LYS A 427 -3.46 -17.50 -14.13
C LYS A 427 -2.45 -17.90 -15.22
N GLN A 428 -2.14 -16.99 -16.15
CA GLN A 428 -1.14 -17.22 -17.18
C GLN A 428 0.29 -17.26 -16.62
N LEU A 429 0.62 -16.31 -15.72
CA LEU A 429 1.91 -16.29 -15.02
C LEU A 429 2.10 -17.55 -14.17
N LEU A 430 1.07 -17.97 -13.44
CA LEU A 430 1.08 -19.21 -12.66
C LEU A 430 1.42 -20.42 -13.54
N ALA A 431 0.72 -20.57 -14.68
CA ALA A 431 0.96 -21.69 -15.60
C ALA A 431 2.38 -21.66 -16.19
N ALA A 432 2.89 -20.48 -16.54
CA ALA A 432 4.26 -20.32 -17.04
C ALA A 432 5.29 -20.66 -15.95
N ALA A 433 5.09 -20.19 -14.72
CA ALA A 433 5.98 -20.46 -13.59
C ALA A 433 6.03 -21.94 -13.22
N GLN A 434 4.88 -22.62 -13.19
CA GLN A 434 4.80 -24.08 -12.98
C GLN A 434 5.55 -24.84 -14.07
N LYS A 435 5.37 -24.46 -15.34
CA LYS A 435 6.08 -25.07 -16.47
C LYS A 435 7.60 -24.82 -16.41
N ALA A 436 8.00 -23.69 -15.85
CA ALA A 436 9.40 -23.35 -15.62
C ALA A 436 9.99 -24.00 -14.35
N GLY A 437 9.22 -24.82 -13.63
CA GLY A 437 9.68 -25.59 -12.47
C GLY A 437 9.63 -24.86 -11.14
N MET A 438 8.96 -23.71 -11.06
CA MET A 438 8.77 -22.98 -9.80
C MET A 438 7.70 -23.64 -8.91
N ASP A 439 7.89 -23.62 -7.59
CA ASP A 439 6.85 -23.97 -6.62
C ASP A 439 5.94 -22.76 -6.39
N VAL A 440 4.70 -22.78 -6.88
CA VAL A 440 3.86 -21.58 -6.91
C VAL A 440 2.46 -21.78 -6.40
N ARG A 441 1.97 -20.74 -5.74
CA ARG A 441 0.65 -20.65 -5.10
C ARG A 441 -0.21 -19.62 -5.82
N TYR A 442 -1.53 -19.81 -5.73
CA TYR A 442 -2.51 -18.88 -6.28
C TYR A 442 -3.62 -18.63 -5.28
N ALA A 443 -3.99 -17.37 -5.10
CA ALA A 443 -5.11 -16.98 -4.26
C ALA A 443 -5.93 -15.85 -4.89
N GLU A 444 -7.25 -15.95 -4.73
CA GLU A 444 -8.18 -14.84 -4.98
C GLU A 444 -8.68 -14.33 -3.62
N VAL A 445 -8.59 -13.02 -3.38
CA VAL A 445 -9.05 -12.37 -2.14
C VAL A 445 -10.17 -11.35 -2.44
N PRO A 446 -11.00 -10.96 -1.46
CA PRO A 446 -11.97 -9.88 -1.69
C PRO A 446 -11.31 -8.59 -2.18
N GLY A 447 -12.01 -7.86 -3.05
CA GLY A 447 -11.53 -6.60 -3.63
C GLY A 447 -11.33 -6.67 -5.15
N GLY A 448 -10.99 -5.50 -5.72
CA GLY A 448 -10.61 -5.33 -7.13
C GLY A 448 -9.13 -5.01 -7.26
N HIS A 449 -8.77 -4.08 -8.15
CA HIS A 449 -7.40 -3.57 -8.28
C HIS A 449 -7.10 -2.50 -7.20
N SER A 450 -7.12 -2.91 -5.93
CA SER A 450 -7.15 -2.00 -4.77
C SER A 450 -6.28 -2.48 -3.61
N TYR A 451 -6.03 -1.58 -2.65
CA TYR A 451 -5.29 -1.87 -1.41
C TYR A 451 -5.99 -2.86 -0.49
N GLU A 452 -7.31 -3.04 -0.61
CA GLU A 452 -8.04 -4.13 0.06
C GLU A 452 -7.45 -5.49 -0.35
N THR A 453 -7.27 -5.69 -1.65
CA THR A 453 -6.65 -6.89 -2.23
C THR A 453 -5.20 -7.04 -1.80
N TRP A 454 -4.39 -6.00 -1.96
CA TRP A 454 -2.93 -6.13 -1.75
C TRP A 454 -2.55 -6.31 -0.28
N SER A 455 -3.23 -5.60 0.63
CA SER A 455 -3.01 -5.78 2.07
C SER A 455 -3.49 -7.15 2.55
N ALA A 456 -4.63 -7.63 2.04
CA ALA A 456 -5.12 -8.98 2.31
C ALA A 456 -4.18 -10.06 1.75
N GLY A 457 -3.63 -9.86 0.55
CA GLY A 457 -2.68 -10.76 -0.09
C GLY A 457 -1.35 -10.87 0.65
N LEU A 458 -0.77 -9.73 1.06
CA LEU A 458 0.44 -9.75 1.89
C LEU A 458 0.20 -10.51 3.20
N LYS A 459 -0.92 -10.23 3.87
CA LYS A 459 -1.28 -10.92 5.11
C LYS A 459 -1.49 -12.41 4.91
N LEU A 460 -2.16 -12.82 3.84
CA LEU A 460 -2.49 -14.22 3.55
C LEU A 460 -1.23 -15.08 3.37
N GLU A 461 -0.24 -14.56 2.64
CA GLU A 461 0.94 -15.34 2.27
C GLU A 461 2.08 -15.26 3.29
N LEU A 462 1.94 -14.45 4.35
CA LEU A 462 3.02 -14.16 5.28
C LEU A 462 3.50 -15.40 6.05
N ASP A 463 2.60 -16.29 6.47
CA ASP A 463 2.97 -17.53 7.16
C ASP A 463 3.82 -18.44 6.26
N TRP A 464 3.35 -18.68 5.02
CA TRP A 464 4.11 -19.47 4.04
C TRP A 464 5.45 -18.83 3.70
N LEU A 465 5.44 -17.51 3.48
CA LEU A 465 6.64 -16.75 3.18
C LEU A 465 7.67 -16.89 4.32
N CYS A 466 7.26 -16.70 5.56
CA CYS A 466 8.16 -16.77 6.71
C CYS A 466 8.71 -18.19 6.95
N THR A 467 7.92 -19.23 6.70
CA THR A 467 8.42 -20.61 6.75
C THR A 467 9.45 -20.86 5.64
N ARG A 468 9.20 -20.37 4.42
CA ARG A 468 10.15 -20.50 3.31
C ARG A 468 11.45 -19.74 3.55
N LEU A 469 11.38 -18.55 4.14
CA LEU A 469 12.54 -17.74 4.47
C LEU A 469 13.28 -18.24 5.73
N GLY A 470 12.90 -19.39 6.28
CA GLY A 470 13.55 -19.98 7.43
C GLY A 470 13.31 -19.21 8.75
N LEU A 471 12.29 -18.35 8.82
CA LEU A 471 11.93 -17.63 10.04
C LEU A 471 11.14 -18.52 10.99
N THR A 472 10.14 -19.22 10.46
CA THR A 472 9.17 -20.05 11.19
C THR A 472 9.18 -21.49 10.69
N SER A 473 8.55 -22.41 11.44
CA SER A 473 8.45 -23.84 11.12
C SER A 473 7.20 -24.18 10.32
#